data_AF-A0A2P8DQE3-F1
#
_entry.id   AF-A0A2P8DQE3-F1
#
_cell.length_a   1.000
_cell.length_b   1.000
_cell.length_c   1.000
_cell.angle_alpha   90.00
_cell.angle_beta   90.00
_cell.angle_gamma   90.00
#
_symmetry.space_group_name_H-M   'P 1'
#
loop_
_entity.id
_entity.type
_entity.pdbx_description
1 polymer ?
#
loop_
_entity_poly.entity_id
_entity_poly.type
_entity_poly.pdbx_seq_one_letter_code
_entity_poly.pdbx_strand_id
1 'polypeptide(L)'
;MTATRVPFRHLHRDVRVLSIVLYVFAAMSLLGTAGTLVLYATNVLAFLFIIGFVFVPGAVAFLLAMLLPQGGVALFSIIVLYGIGGALTALVSIAAGVDSGILPMTFPVLILIFALKKGTRAHLLGA
;
A
#
# COMPACT_ATOMS: atom_id res chain seq x y z
N MET A 1 -15.14 10.75 22.04
CA MET A 1 -14.30 9.53 22.12
C MET A 1 -12.88 9.92 21.73
N THR A 2 -11.99 10.01 22.72
CA THR A 2 -10.61 10.47 22.53
C THR A 2 -9.78 9.28 22.04
N ALA A 3 -9.45 9.24 20.74
CA ALA A 3 -8.61 8.19 20.18
C ALA A 3 -7.19 8.34 20.76
N THR A 4 -6.88 7.57 21.80
CA THR A 4 -5.52 7.44 22.34
C THR A 4 -4.63 6.84 21.26
N ARG A 5 -3.85 7.68 20.59
CA ARG A 5 -2.85 7.23 19.61
C ARG A 5 -1.81 6.38 20.32
N VAL A 6 -1.80 5.07 20.06
CA VAL A 6 -0.77 4.18 20.59
C VAL A 6 0.56 4.55 19.90
N PRO A 7 1.64 4.87 20.64
CA PRO A 7 2.91 5.18 20.03
C PRO A 7 3.42 3.99 19.21
N PHE A 8 4.01 4.23 18.03
CA PHE A 8 4.59 3.21 17.13
C PHE A 8 5.52 2.20 17.85
N ARG A 9 6.10 2.62 18.98
CA ARG A 9 7.00 1.79 19.79
C ARG A 9 6.30 0.59 20.44
N HIS A 10 4.99 0.68 20.68
CA HIS A 10 4.18 -0.34 21.36
C HIS A 10 3.28 -1.17 20.41
N LEU A 11 3.38 -0.93 19.10
CA LEU A 11 2.62 -1.69 18.11
C LEU A 11 3.10 -3.15 18.04
N HIS A 12 2.15 -4.08 17.96
CA HIS A 12 2.45 -5.51 17.80
C HIS A 12 3.35 -5.72 16.57
N ARG A 13 4.30 -6.66 16.66
CA ARG A 13 5.36 -6.85 15.64
C ARG A 13 4.80 -6.96 14.22
N ASP A 14 3.70 -7.69 14.04
CA ASP A 14 3.06 -7.88 12.73
C ASP A 14 2.50 -6.56 12.14
N VAL A 15 1.90 -5.71 12.98
CA VAL A 15 1.37 -4.40 12.56
C VAL A 15 2.52 -3.48 12.17
N ARG A 16 3.62 -3.51 12.93
CA ARG A 16 4.83 -2.74 12.56
C ARG A 16 5.40 -3.18 11.21
N VAL A 17 5.46 -4.49 10.95
CA VAL A 17 5.94 -5.00 9.65
C VAL A 17 5.02 -4.55 8.52
N LEU A 18 3.69 -4.61 8.72
CA LEU A 18 2.73 -4.09 7.74
C LEU A 18 2.95 -2.59 7.45
N SER A 19 3.13 -1.76 8.49
CA SER A 19 3.46 -0.34 8.31
C SER A 19 4.74 -0.15 7.50
N ILE A 20 5.79 -0.92 7.79
CA ILE A 20 7.07 -0.84 7.06
C ILE A 20 6.86 -1.18 5.58
N VAL A 21 6.14 -2.26 5.28
CA VAL A 21 5.85 -2.66 3.88
C VAL A 21 5.10 -1.55 3.15
N LEU A 22 4.10 -0.94 3.78
CA LEU A 22 3.33 0.17 3.21
C LEU A 22 4.19 1.42 2.98
N TYR A 23 5.08 1.78 3.92
CA TYR A 23 6.00 2.90 3.76
C TYR A 23 7.05 2.66 2.66
N VAL A 24 7.61 1.45 2.60
CA VAL A 24 8.56 1.08 1.53
C VAL A 24 7.89 1.18 0.17
N PHE A 25 6.66 0.67 0.04
CA PHE A 25 5.89 0.80 -1.20
C PHE A 25 5.63 2.27 -1.55
N ALA A 26 5.20 3.09 -0.59
CA ALA A 26 4.99 4.53 -0.80
C ALA A 26 6.26 5.25 -1.26
N ALA A 27 7.41 4.94 -0.66
CA ALA A 27 8.69 5.51 -1.04
C ALA A 27 9.10 5.09 -2.47
N MET A 28 8.89 3.82 -2.83
CA MET A 28 9.15 3.33 -4.19
C MET A 28 8.23 3.98 -5.21
N SER A 29 6.95 4.14 -4.90
CA SER A 29 6.01 4.90 -5.74
C SER A 29 6.46 6.34 -5.93
N LEU A 30 6.89 7.02 -4.87
CA LEU A 30 7.37 8.40 -4.95
C LEU A 30 8.64 8.50 -5.83
N LEU A 31 9.60 7.61 -5.64
CA LEU A 31 10.83 7.55 -6.45
C LEU A 31 10.51 7.22 -7.92
N GLY A 32 9.58 6.29 -8.16
CA GLY A 32 9.10 5.96 -9.50
C GLY A 32 8.46 7.17 -10.17
N THR A 33 7.51 7.82 -9.49
CA THR A 33 6.87 9.05 -9.98
C THR A 33 7.89 10.15 -10.27
N ALA A 34 8.81 10.44 -9.34
CA ALA A 34 9.83 11.46 -9.54
C ALA A 34 10.76 11.14 -10.72
N GLY A 35 11.24 9.89 -10.82
CA GLY A 35 12.10 9.45 -11.91
C GLY A 35 11.40 9.55 -13.27
N THR A 36 10.15 9.10 -13.36
CA THR A 36 9.39 9.17 -14.62
C THR A 36 9.00 10.60 -14.98
N LEU A 37 8.72 11.47 -14.00
CA LEU A 37 8.48 12.90 -14.24
C LEU A 37 9.71 13.59 -14.83
N VAL A 38 10.91 13.28 -14.34
CA VAL A 38 12.16 13.83 -14.91
C VAL A 38 12.34 13.45 -16.38
N LEU A 39 11.96 12.22 -16.74
CA LEU A 39 12.16 11.67 -18.09
C LEU A 39 11.06 12.09 -19.09
N TYR A 40 9.83 12.31 -18.63
CA TYR A 40 8.66 12.48 -19.49
C TYR A 40 7.82 13.73 -19.17
N ALA A 41 8.42 14.75 -18.56
CA ALA A 41 7.76 15.98 -18.09
C ALA A 41 6.87 16.69 -19.13
N THR A 42 7.14 16.52 -20.43
CA THR A 42 6.42 17.20 -21.51
C THR A 42 5.20 16.44 -22.04
N ASN A 43 4.98 15.18 -21.63
CA ASN A 43 3.86 14.37 -22.10
C ASN A 43 2.73 14.32 -21.06
N VAL A 44 1.64 15.05 -21.33
CA VAL A 44 0.48 15.16 -20.44
C VAL A 44 -0.23 13.82 -20.21
N LEU A 45 -0.30 12.95 -21.22
CA LEU A 45 -0.91 11.62 -21.06
C LEU A 45 -0.06 10.73 -20.15
N ALA A 46 1.27 10.76 -20.34
CA ALA A 46 2.19 10.04 -19.46
C ALA A 46 2.09 10.56 -18.02
N PHE A 47 2.02 11.87 -17.84
CA PHE A 47 1.84 12.50 -16.53
C PHE A 47 0.58 12.01 -15.80
N LEU A 48 -0.58 12.02 -16.47
CA LEU A 48 -1.84 11.55 -15.88
C LEU A 48 -1.79 10.07 -15.52
N PHE A 49 -1.15 9.25 -16.37
CA PHE A 49 -0.97 7.83 -16.12
C PHE A 49 -0.08 7.58 -14.88
N ILE A 50 1.06 8.28 -14.79
CA ILE A 50 1.98 8.16 -13.64
C ILE A 50 1.30 8.58 -12.35
N ILE A 51 0.54 9.68 -12.35
CA ILE A 51 -0.21 10.10 -11.17
C ILE A 51 -1.23 9.05 -10.76
N GLY A 52 -2.06 8.60 -11.69
CA GLY A 52 -3.15 7.67 -11.40
C GLY A 52 -2.70 6.28 -10.95
N PHE A 53 -1.65 5.74 -11.58
CA PHE A 53 -1.26 4.34 -11.42
C PHE A 53 0.02 4.12 -10.60
N VAL A 54 0.82 5.17 -10.36
CA VAL A 54 2.07 5.06 -9.57
C VAL A 54 1.97 5.88 -8.30
N PHE A 55 1.65 7.17 -8.41
CA PHE A 55 1.65 8.10 -7.28
C PHE A 55 0.47 7.85 -6.34
N VAL A 56 -0.76 7.79 -6.86
CA VAL A 56 -1.98 7.64 -6.06
C VAL A 56 -1.95 6.37 -5.21
N PRO A 57 -1.61 5.17 -5.73
CA PRO A 57 -1.46 3.98 -4.90
C PRO A 57 -0.41 4.17 -3.80
N GLY A 58 0.72 4.80 -4.11
CA GLY A 58 1.76 5.12 -3.12
C GLY A 58 1.29 6.06 -2.02
N ALA A 59 0.56 7.12 -2.38
CA ALA A 59 -0.02 8.07 -1.43
C ALA A 59 -1.07 7.41 -0.53
N VAL A 60 -1.90 6.53 -1.10
CA VAL A 60 -2.85 5.72 -0.32
C VAL A 60 -2.12 4.80 0.64
N ALA A 61 -1.07 4.09 0.19
CA ALA A 61 -0.26 3.24 1.07
C ALA A 61 0.38 4.03 2.22
N PHE A 62 0.89 5.24 1.96
CA PHE A 62 1.41 6.13 2.99
C PHE A 62 0.34 6.50 4.03
N LEU A 63 -0.85 6.90 3.59
CA LEU A 63 -1.96 7.22 4.48
C LEU A 63 -2.36 5.99 5.31
N LEU A 64 -2.46 4.82 4.71
CA LEU A 64 -2.77 3.57 5.43
C LEU A 64 -1.68 3.23 6.47
N ALA A 65 -0.40 3.45 6.15
CA ALA A 65 0.70 3.25 7.09
C ALA A 65 0.61 4.19 8.29
N MET A 66 0.23 5.45 8.04
CA MET A 66 0.07 6.47 9.07
C MET A 66 -1.17 6.24 9.95
N LEU A 67 -2.26 5.72 9.38
CA LEU A 67 -3.50 5.42 10.08
C LEU A 67 -3.45 4.08 10.83
N LEU A 68 -2.52 3.17 10.47
CA LEU A 68 -2.37 1.84 11.06
C LEU A 68 -2.40 1.81 12.61
N PRO A 69 -1.75 2.73 13.34
CA PRO A 69 -1.78 2.74 14.80
C PRO A 69 -3.15 3.05 15.43
N GLN A 70 -4.11 3.56 14.65
CA GLN A 70 -5.45 3.90 15.14
C GLN A 70 -6.34 2.66 15.28
N GLY A 71 -6.00 1.56 14.61
CA GLY A 71 -6.86 0.39 14.56
C GLY A 71 -8.18 0.63 13.83
N GLY A 72 -9.06 -0.37 13.84
CA GLY A 72 -10.44 -0.25 13.35
C GLY A 72 -10.76 -1.17 12.18
N VAL A 73 -12.01 -1.66 12.20
CA VAL A 73 -12.56 -2.55 11.16
C VAL A 73 -12.54 -1.90 9.79
N ALA A 74 -12.91 -0.61 9.70
CA ALA A 74 -12.89 0.13 8.45
C ALA A 74 -11.48 0.20 7.84
N LEU A 75 -10.46 0.45 8.66
CA LEU A 75 -9.07 0.51 8.22
C LEU A 75 -8.59 -0.86 7.73
N PHE A 76 -8.92 -1.93 8.46
CA PHE A 76 -8.64 -3.30 8.02
C PHE A 76 -9.28 -3.60 6.65
N SER A 77 -10.55 -3.27 6.47
CA SER A 77 -11.25 -3.46 5.20
C SER A 77 -10.59 -2.70 4.06
N ILE A 78 -10.19 -1.44 4.27
CA ILE A 78 -9.51 -0.64 3.24
C ILE A 78 -8.15 -1.27 2.88
N ILE A 79 -7.37 -1.74 3.85
CA ILE A 79 -6.07 -2.38 3.58
C ILE A 79 -6.25 -3.67 2.78
N VAL A 80 -7.24 -4.48 3.13
CA VAL A 80 -7.54 -5.73 2.42
C VAL A 80 -8.01 -5.43 1.00
N LEU A 81 -8.92 -4.47 0.81
CA LEU A 81 -9.38 -4.05 -0.51
C LEU A 81 -8.23 -3.47 -1.36
N TYR A 82 -7.36 -2.68 -0.75
CA TYR A 82 -6.16 -2.14 -1.38
C TYR A 82 -5.23 -3.27 -1.85
N GLY A 83 -4.96 -4.26 -1.00
CA GLY A 83 -4.14 -5.42 -1.34
C GLY A 83 -4.75 -6.30 -2.44
N ILE A 84 -6.05 -6.58 -2.37
CA ILE A 84 -6.76 -7.34 -3.41
C ILE A 84 -6.76 -6.57 -4.74
N GLY A 85 -7.13 -5.29 -4.71
CA GLY A 85 -7.17 -4.45 -5.90
C GLY A 85 -5.80 -4.32 -6.58
N GLY A 86 -4.73 -4.16 -5.78
CA GLY A 86 -3.36 -4.16 -6.28
C GLY A 86 -2.97 -5.49 -6.93
N ALA A 87 -3.31 -6.62 -6.31
CA ALA A 87 -3.01 -7.94 -6.86
C ALA A 87 -3.77 -8.23 -8.15
N LEU A 88 -5.05 -7.85 -8.23
CA LEU A 88 -5.87 -7.97 -9.44
C LEU A 88 -5.32 -7.08 -10.57
N THR A 89 -4.93 -5.85 -10.27
CA THR A 89 -4.35 -4.93 -11.26
C THR A 89 -3.05 -5.49 -11.84
N ALA A 90 -2.20 -6.06 -10.98
CA ALA A 90 -0.98 -6.72 -11.42
C ALA A 90 -1.27 -7.97 -12.27
N LEU A 91 -2.25 -8.80 -11.90
CA LEU A 91 -2.69 -9.94 -12.72
C LEU A 91 -3.20 -9.51 -14.10
N VAL A 92 -4.01 -8.46 -14.17
CA VAL A 92 -4.51 -7.91 -15.44
C VAL A 92 -3.34 -7.41 -16.30
N SER A 93 -2.35 -6.75 -15.69
CA SER A 93 -1.18 -6.23 -16.40
C SER A 93 -0.29 -7.35 -16.97
N ILE A 94 -0.13 -8.44 -16.21
CA ILE A 94 0.56 -9.66 -16.66
C ILE A 94 -0.23 -10.30 -17.81
N ALA A 95 -1.55 -10.45 -17.66
CA ALA A 95 -2.40 -11.03 -18.70
C ALA A 95 -2.44 -10.20 -20.00
N ALA A 96 -2.31 -8.87 -19.88
CA ALA A 96 -2.24 -7.94 -21.00
C ALA A 96 -0.83 -7.86 -21.65
N GLY A 97 0.17 -8.56 -21.11
CA GLY A 97 1.55 -8.54 -21.61
C GLY A 97 2.27 -7.19 -21.41
N VAL A 98 1.73 -6.32 -20.54
CA VAL A 98 2.28 -4.98 -20.27
C VAL A 98 3.47 -5.07 -19.33
N ASP A 99 3.43 -6.00 -18.37
CA ASP A 99 4.51 -6.29 -17.43
C ASP A 99 4.91 -7.76 -17.53
N SER A 100 6.21 -8.02 -17.66
CA SER A 100 6.77 -9.36 -17.90
C SER A 100 7.14 -10.12 -16.61
N GLY A 101 6.84 -9.59 -15.42
CA GLY A 101 7.32 -10.15 -14.15
C GLY A 101 6.28 -10.17 -13.03
N ILE A 102 6.51 -11.05 -12.05
CA ILE A 102 5.67 -11.19 -10.84
C ILE A 102 5.94 -10.10 -9.78
N LEU A 103 6.98 -9.29 -9.99
CA LEU A 103 7.42 -8.23 -9.07
C LEU A 103 6.29 -7.26 -8.66
N PRO A 104 5.41 -6.77 -9.58
CA PRO A 104 4.29 -5.90 -9.22
C PRO A 104 3.28 -6.55 -8.26
N MET A 105 3.14 -7.87 -8.26
CA MET A 105 2.28 -8.60 -7.31
C MET A 105 2.90 -8.72 -5.92
N THR A 106 4.21 -8.54 -5.78
CA THR A 106 4.93 -8.83 -4.53
C THR A 106 4.41 -7.96 -3.37
N PHE A 107 4.31 -6.64 -3.57
CA PHE A 107 3.84 -5.73 -2.52
C PHE A 107 2.37 -5.94 -2.15
N PRO A 108 1.41 -5.99 -3.10
CA PRO A 108 0.02 -6.30 -2.79
C PRO A 108 -0.15 -7.61 -2.00
N VAL A 109 0.57 -8.66 -2.39
CA VAL A 109 0.51 -9.96 -1.70
C VAL A 109 1.12 -9.87 -0.29
N LEU A 110 2.26 -9.21 -0.12
CA LEU A 110 2.86 -9.01 1.21
C LEU A 110 1.91 -8.22 2.13
N ILE A 111 1.28 -7.16 1.61
CA ILE A 111 0.27 -6.39 2.34
C ILE A 111 -0.86 -7.29 2.81
N LEU A 112 -1.40 -8.16 1.94
CA LEU A 112 -2.45 -9.11 2.31
C LEU A 112 -1.98 -10.12 3.37
N ILE A 113 -0.80 -10.71 3.20
CA ILE A 113 -0.24 -11.68 4.14
C ILE A 113 -0.12 -11.04 5.54
N PHE A 114 0.45 -9.85 5.65
CA PHE A 114 0.63 -9.17 6.93
C PHE A 114 -0.67 -8.59 7.49
N ALA A 115 -1.60 -8.15 6.66
CA ALA A 115 -2.92 -7.70 7.09
C ALA A 115 -3.73 -8.84 7.70
N LEU A 116 -3.69 -10.03 7.10
CA LEU A 116 -4.48 -11.19 7.53
C LEU A 116 -3.87 -11.97 8.70
N LYS A 117 -2.63 -11.65 9.11
CA LYS A 117 -2.00 -12.28 10.28
C LYS A 117 -2.82 -12.05 11.55
N LYS A 118 -2.81 -13.06 12.42
CA LYS A 118 -3.56 -13.06 13.69
C LYS A 118 -3.27 -11.82 14.55
N GLY A 119 -2.01 -11.41 14.68
CA GLY A 119 -1.62 -10.23 15.47
C GLY A 119 -2.15 -8.91 14.90
N THR A 120 -2.18 -8.78 13.57
CA THR A 120 -2.73 -7.60 12.89
C THR A 120 -4.25 -7.56 12.99
N ARG A 121 -4.91 -8.70 12.78
CA ARG A 121 -6.36 -8.83 12.94
C ARG A 121 -6.81 -8.54 14.37
N ALA A 122 -6.10 -9.05 15.38
CA ALA A 122 -6.38 -8.75 16.78
C ALA A 122 -6.32 -7.24 17.07
N HIS A 123 -5.26 -6.59 16.58
CA HIS A 123 -5.08 -5.14 16.76
C HIS A 123 -6.14 -4.30 16.02
N LEU A 124 -6.45 -4.64 14.77
CA LEU A 124 -7.37 -3.84 13.94
C LEU A 124 -8.85 -4.12 14.23
N LEU A 125 -9.20 -5.36 14.59
CA LEU A 125 -10.59 -5.78 14.82
C LEU A 125 -10.98 -5.79 16.30
N GLY A 126 -10.03 -5.59 17.23
CA GLY A 126 -10.31 -5.64 18.67
C GLY A 126 -10.66 -7.04 19.18
N ALA A 127 -10.11 -8.08 18.54
CA ALA A 127 -10.40 -9.50 18.79
C ALA A 127 -9.24 -10.24 19.46
#